data_AF-A0A060YEG3-F1
#
_entry.id   AF-A0A060YEG3-F1
#
_cell.length_a   1.000
_cell.length_b   1.000
_cell.length_c   1.000
_cell.angle_alpha   90.00
_cell.angle_beta   90.00
_cell.angle_gamma   90.00
#
_symmetry.space_group_name_H-M   'P 1'
#
loop_
_entity.id
_entity.type
_entity.pdbx_description
1 polymer ?
#
loop_
_entity_poly.entity_id
_entity_poly.type
_entity_poly.pdbx_seq_one_letter_code
_entity_poly.pdbx_strand_id
1 'polypeptide(L)'
;MALNELHLTQCKLETTYPEAAFIVAGDFNKDNLKTRLPKFYQHIDCATRADKTLDHCYSNFHDAYKASPALLSEKLTTTPFCCSLPIGRD
;
A
#
# COMPACT_ATOMS: atom_id res chain seq x y z
N MET A 1 -18.19 5.98 -5.21
CA MET A 1 -17.79 7.40 -5.41
C MET A 1 -16.34 7.65 -4.98
N ALA A 2 -15.95 7.36 -3.73
CA ALA A 2 -14.61 7.65 -3.21
C ALA A 2 -13.44 7.12 -4.07
N LEU A 3 -13.54 5.89 -4.59
CA LEU A 3 -12.48 5.33 -5.43
C LEU A 3 -12.33 6.00 -6.81
N ASN A 4 -13.39 6.65 -7.31
CA ASN A 4 -13.32 7.39 -8.56
C ASN A 4 -12.48 8.65 -8.37
N GLU A 5 -12.72 9.36 -7.27
CA GLU A 5 -11.92 10.51 -6.87
C GLU A 5 -10.47 10.13 -6.61
N LEU A 6 -10.22 8.97 -5.99
CA LEU A 6 -8.86 8.44 -5.82
C LEU A 6 -8.18 8.23 -7.17
N HIS A 7 -8.84 7.56 -8.11
CA HIS A 7 -8.30 7.30 -9.45
C HIS A 7 -8.03 8.59 -10.23
N LEU A 8 -8.96 9.55 -10.20
CA LEU A 8 -8.80 10.85 -10.87
C LEU A 8 -7.64 11.66 -10.27
N THR A 9 -7.55 11.69 -8.94
CA THR A 9 -6.46 12.37 -8.22
C THR A 9 -5.12 11.74 -8.56
N GLN A 10 -5.05 10.42 -8.59
CA GLN A 10 -3.84 9.69 -8.94
C GLN A 10 -3.40 9.97 -10.38
N CYS A 11 -4.30 9.85 -11.36
CA CYS A 11 -3.99 10.15 -12.76
C CYS A 11 -3.43 11.58 -12.93
N LYS A 12 -4.01 12.55 -12.21
CA LYS A 12 -3.54 13.94 -12.21
C LYS A 12 -2.13 14.06 -11.61
N LEU A 13 -1.88 13.41 -10.49
CA LEU A 13 -0.58 13.44 -9.82
C LEU A 13 0.51 12.72 -10.62
N GLU A 14 0.23 11.56 -11.20
CA GLU A 14 1.17 10.83 -12.08
C GLU A 14 1.55 11.65 -13.31
N THR A 15 0.60 12.41 -13.88
CA THR A 15 0.88 13.30 -15.01
C THR A 15 1.73 14.49 -14.60
N THR A 16 1.55 14.99 -13.36
CA THR A 16 2.28 16.16 -12.86
C THR A 16 3.69 15.79 -12.38
N TYR A 17 3.85 14.60 -11.80
CA TYR A 17 5.10 14.12 -11.19
C TYR A 17 5.39 12.68 -11.62
N PRO A 18 5.86 12.46 -12.86
CA PRO A 18 6.07 11.11 -13.40
C PRO A 18 7.10 10.28 -12.62
N GLU A 19 8.09 10.94 -12.01
CA GLU A 19 9.18 10.29 -11.26
C GLU A 19 8.88 10.13 -9.76
N ALA A 20 7.73 10.63 -9.27
CA ALA A 20 7.42 10.59 -7.85
C ALA A 20 7.04 9.17 -7.39
N ALA A 21 7.39 8.85 -6.15
CA ALA A 21 6.89 7.67 -5.47
C ALA A 21 5.48 7.94 -4.93
N PHE A 22 4.51 7.16 -5.42
CA PHE A 22 3.13 7.23 -4.97
C PHE A 22 2.83 6.03 -4.09
N ILE A 23 2.28 6.27 -2.90
CA ILE A 23 1.89 5.23 -1.96
C ILE A 23 0.41 5.42 -1.63
N VAL A 24 -0.37 4.36 -1.83
CA VAL A 24 -1.79 4.31 -1.48
C VAL A 24 -1.97 3.17 -0.48
N ALA A 25 -2.32 3.50 0.76
CA ALA A 25 -2.49 2.52 1.84
C ALA A 25 -3.83 2.70 2.55
N GLY A 26 -4.46 1.58 2.94
CA GLY A 26 -5.72 1.59 3.68
C GLY A 26 -6.50 0.27 3.62
N ASP A 27 -7.69 0.28 4.21
CA ASP A 27 -8.67 -0.81 4.19
C ASP A 27 -9.44 -0.78 2.86
N PHE A 28 -9.00 -1.59 1.90
CA PHE A 28 -9.64 -1.75 0.59
C PHE A 28 -10.37 -3.09 0.46
N ASN A 29 -10.77 -3.74 1.56
CA ASN A 29 -11.40 -5.07 1.52
C ASN A 29 -12.68 -5.17 0.69
N LYS A 30 -13.34 -4.04 0.43
CA LYS A 30 -14.58 -3.97 -0.34
C LYS A 30 -14.37 -3.77 -1.84
N ASP A 31 -13.14 -3.49 -2.28
CA ASP A 31 -12.86 -3.07 -3.66
C ASP A 31 -11.49 -3.55 -4.15
N ASN A 32 -11.44 -4.07 -5.38
CA ASN A 32 -10.20 -4.55 -5.97
C ASN A 32 -9.43 -3.40 -6.64
N LEU A 33 -8.49 -2.78 -5.92
CA LEU A 33 -7.69 -1.66 -6.42
C LEU A 33 -6.82 -2.00 -7.64
N LYS A 34 -6.49 -3.27 -7.90
CA LYS A 34 -5.74 -3.66 -9.12
C LYS A 34 -6.45 -3.25 -10.41
N THR A 35 -7.78 -3.28 -10.40
CA THR A 35 -8.59 -2.87 -11.57
C THR A 35 -8.54 -1.37 -11.83
N ARG A 36 -8.34 -0.57 -10.77
CA ARG A 36 -8.32 0.89 -10.80
C ARG A 36 -6.91 1.43 -11.04
N LEU A 37 -5.91 0.76 -10.47
CA LEU A 37 -4.51 1.17 -10.42
C LEU A 37 -3.63 0.06 -11.04
N PRO A 38 -3.77 -0.23 -12.35
CA PRO A 38 -3.10 -1.37 -12.97
C PRO A 38 -1.56 -1.27 -12.96
N LYS A 39 -1.01 -0.07 -12.78
CA LYS A 39 0.43 0.19 -12.71
C LYS A 39 1.02 0.04 -11.30
N PHE A 40 0.17 -0.18 -10.29
CA PHE A 40 0.60 -0.21 -8.91
C PHE A 40 0.77 -1.65 -8.42
N TYR A 41 1.86 -1.88 -7.70
CA TYR A 41 2.20 -3.16 -7.08
C TYR A 41 1.64 -3.18 -5.66
N GLN A 42 0.99 -4.29 -5.29
CA GLN A 42 0.56 -4.50 -3.91
C GLN A 42 1.72 -5.10 -3.10
N HIS A 43 2.03 -4.48 -1.97
CA HIS A 43 3.22 -4.81 -1.18
C HIS A 43 2.93 -5.54 0.12
N ILE A 44 1.67 -5.62 0.52
CA ILE A 44 1.26 -6.37 1.72
C ILE A 44 0.79 -7.75 1.26
N ASP A 45 1.56 -8.77 1.63
CA ASP A 45 1.30 -10.19 1.48
C ASP A 45 1.13 -10.92 2.83
N CYS A 46 1.44 -10.25 3.95
CA CYS A 46 1.27 -10.81 5.29
C CYS A 46 -0.13 -10.59 5.85
N ALA A 47 -0.52 -11.43 6.80
CA ALA A 47 -1.77 -11.23 7.53
C ALA A 47 -1.66 -9.97 8.39
N THR A 48 -2.58 -9.01 8.18
CA THR A 48 -2.60 -7.74 8.91
C THR A 48 -3.56 -7.79 10.10
N ARG A 49 -4.55 -8.69 10.05
CA ARG A 49 -5.48 -8.95 11.14
C ARG A 49 -5.82 -10.44 11.21
N ALA A 50 -5.43 -11.07 12.31
CA ALA A 50 -5.51 -12.52 12.47
C ALA A 50 -4.83 -13.23 11.28
N ASP A 51 -5.56 -14.07 10.55
CA ASP A 51 -5.06 -14.81 9.38
C ASP A 51 -5.43 -14.15 8.04
N LYS A 52 -5.88 -12.89 8.06
CA LYS A 52 -6.33 -12.17 6.86
C LYS A 52 -5.49 -10.93 6.57
N THR A 53 -5.14 -10.76 5.31
CA THR A 53 -4.59 -9.50 4.77
C THR A 53 -5.74 -8.55 4.49
N LEU A 54 -6.01 -7.64 5.43
CA LEU A 54 -7.11 -6.68 5.34
C LEU A 54 -6.64 -5.29 4.89
N ASP A 55 -5.40 -4.95 5.19
CA ASP A 55 -4.79 -3.70 4.75
C ASP A 55 -4.05 -3.96 3.45
N HIS A 56 -4.20 -3.05 2.49
CA HIS A 56 -3.42 -3.06 1.27
C HIS A 56 -2.57 -1.81 1.19
N CYS A 57 -1.35 -1.97 0.68
CA CYS A 57 -0.45 -0.89 0.33
C CYS A 57 -0.03 -1.07 -1.13
N TYR A 58 -0.22 -0.04 -1.93
CA TYR A 58 0.05 -0.02 -3.36
C TYR A 58 1.07 1.08 -3.70
N SER A 59 2.02 0.80 -4.59
CA SER A 59 2.87 1.85 -5.18
C SER A 59 3.25 1.59 -6.63
N ASN A 60 3.64 2.65 -7.34
CA ASN A 60 4.14 2.59 -8.72
C ASN A 60 5.52 1.94 -8.86
N PHE A 61 6.29 1.85 -7.77
CA PHE A 61 7.58 1.15 -7.73
C PHE A 61 7.43 -0.27 -7.18
N HIS A 62 8.12 -1.24 -7.78
CA HIS A 62 8.21 -2.61 -7.28
C HIS A 62 9.06 -2.64 -6.00
N ASP A 63 8.72 -3.51 -5.03
CA ASP A 63 9.40 -3.67 -3.74
C ASP A 63 9.60 -2.37 -2.92
N ALA A 64 8.88 -1.29 -3.23
CA ALA A 64 9.03 0.00 -2.55
C ALA A 64 8.54 -0.02 -1.11
N TYR A 65 7.77 -1.05 -0.75
CA TYR A 65 7.32 -1.28 0.60
C TYR A 65 7.49 -2.75 0.93
N LYS A 66 8.03 -3.06 2.11
CA LYS A 66 8.01 -4.41 2.67
C LYS A 66 7.31 -4.36 4.01
N ALA A 67 6.19 -5.06 4.10
CA ALA A 67 5.58 -5.32 5.39
C ALA A 67 6.49 -6.29 6.15
N SER A 68 7.09 -5.82 7.23
CA SER A 68 7.79 -6.71 8.15
C SER A 68 6.84 -7.05 9.31
N PRO A 69 6.65 -8.34 9.65
CA PRO A 69 6.03 -8.74 10.90
C PRO A 69 7.03 -8.50 12.04
N ALA A 70 7.46 -7.25 12.23
CA ALA A 70 8.32 -6.88 13.33
C ALA A 70 7.50 -6.96 14.63
N LEU A 71 7.76 -8.04 15.37
CA LEU A 71 7.31 -8.33 16.74
C LEU A 71 5.90 -8.89 16.89
N LEU A 72 5.71 -10.13 16.44
CA LEU A 72 4.81 -11.09 17.09
C LEU A 72 5.31 -11.35 18.53
N SER A 73 5.06 -10.42 19.45
CA SER A 73 5.20 -10.65 20.89
C SER A 73 3.85 -10.44 21.55
N GLU A 74 2.98 -11.45 21.45
CA GLU A 74 1.86 -11.84 22.33
C GLU A 74 0.94 -10.82 23.01
N LYS A 75 1.03 -9.51 22.76
CA LYS A 75 0.17 -8.54 23.43
C LYS A 75 -0.23 -7.40 22.51
N LEU A 76 -1.55 -7.23 22.44
CA LEU A 76 -2.32 -6.12 21.90
C LEU A 76 -2.58 -6.14 20.38
N THR A 77 -3.77 -6.68 20.07
CA THR A 77 -4.82 -6.01 19.30
C THR A 77 -4.44 -4.60 18.83
N THR A 78 -4.25 -4.44 17.52
CA THR A 78 -4.05 -3.16 16.83
C THR A 78 -2.69 -2.49 17.12
N THR A 79 -1.63 -2.90 16.41
CA THR A 79 -0.39 -2.11 16.31
C THR A 79 -0.08 -1.78 14.84
N PRO A 80 0.36 -0.54 14.54
CA PRO A 80 0.60 -0.07 13.18
C PRO A 80 1.88 -0.67 12.60
N PHE A 81 1.86 -0.95 11.30
CA PHE A 81 3.02 -1.45 10.55
C PHE A 81 4.25 -0.53 10.73
N CYS A 82 5.39 -1.11 11.11
CA CYS A 82 6.68 -0.41 11.09
C CYS A 82 7.22 -0.43 9.66
N CYS A 83 7.29 0.76 9.04
CA CYS A 83 7.60 0.93 7.62
C CYS A 83 9.08 1.29 7.42
N SER A 84 9.80 0.50 6.63
CA SER A 84 11.08 0.90 6.05
C SER A 84 10.92 1.04 4.54
N LEU A 85 10.89 2.29 4.05
CA LEU A 85 11.03 2.58 2.62
C LEU A 85 12.48 2.24 2.23
N PRO A 86 12.73 1.34 1.26
CA PRO A 86 14.02 1.23 0.64
C PRO A 86 14.18 2.47 -0.24
N ILE A 87 14.59 3.59 0.37
CA ILE A 87 15.07 4.74 -0.39
C ILE A 87 16.30 4.22 -1.14
N GLY A 88 16.25 4.29 -2.47
CA GLY A 88 17.29 3.78 -3.37
C GLY A 88 18.67 4.16 -2.85
N ARG A 89 19.49 3.14 -2.58
CA ARG A 89 20.94 3.34 -2.56
C ARG A 89 21.37 3.35 -4.02
N ASP A 90 21.92 4.49 -4.41
CA ASP A 90 22.64 4.76 -5.67
C ASP A 90 23.49 3.57 -6.13
#